data_AF-A0A7J5AP02-F1
#
_entry.id   AF-A0A7J5AP02-F1
#
_cell.length_a   1.000
_cell.length_b   1.000
_cell.length_c   1.000
_cell.angle_alpha   90.00
_cell.angle_beta   90.00
_cell.angle_gamma   90.00
#
_symmetry.space_group_name_H-M   'P 1'
#
loop_
_entity.id
_entity.type
_entity.pdbx_description
1 polymer ?
#
loop_
_entity_poly.entity_id
_entity_poly.type
_entity_poly.pdbx_seq_one_letter_code
_entity_poly.pdbx_strand_id
1 'polypeptide(L)'
;MTTVMNSTETGILGTCDIDADSLATDLDTMASFPYTDKYSDFVCGAWKSCAVWNGTGLGLDAGLDPFEGPAVVTDLGQRLPYVRHLVGELFDMSRLKYGRLARLTPGSALVPHRDYLELDSNLIRIHLPLETHESCVSSHNSTLYHMNVGEIWFLDATQAHSAVSGWTKDRTHLVLDFEADSLAACFTGEVQSPSIPSTHQVARQPIDQEELAAFERAGVLMDTTNYRDFLKIAIKTMFTRDITPDNVFDLLEGAAQHSPVAARLDMIPPMRTYFLLARES
;
A
#
# COMPACT_ATOMS: atom_id res chain seq x y z
N MET A 1 35.34 -0.94 -8.36
CA MET A 1 34.14 -0.17 -8.01
C MET A 1 33.25 -1.09 -7.22
N THR A 2 33.32 -0.99 -5.90
CA THR A 2 32.53 -1.79 -4.96
C THR A 2 31.11 -1.24 -5.02
N THR A 3 30.23 -1.94 -5.73
CA THR A 3 28.78 -1.70 -5.62
C THR A 3 28.39 -2.07 -4.21
N VAL A 4 28.26 -1.08 -3.34
CA VAL A 4 27.54 -1.25 -2.08
C VAL A 4 26.08 -1.37 -2.47
N MET A 5 25.64 -2.60 -2.77
CA MET A 5 24.23 -2.94 -2.72
C MET A 5 23.84 -2.87 -1.25
N ASN A 6 23.46 -1.67 -0.77
CA ASN A 6 22.67 -1.58 0.44
C ASN A 6 21.37 -2.32 0.12
N SER A 7 21.18 -3.53 0.66
CA SER A 7 19.88 -4.15 0.65
C SER A 7 18.97 -3.26 1.50
N THR A 8 18.19 -2.41 0.86
CA THR A 8 17.11 -1.67 1.52
C THR A 8 15.94 -2.63 1.67
N GLU A 9 16.04 -3.52 2.65
CA GLU A 9 14.93 -4.40 3.02
C GLU A 9 13.79 -3.54 3.58
N THR A 10 12.56 -3.80 3.14
CA THR A 10 11.34 -3.26 3.78
C THR A 10 11.34 -3.63 5.27
N GLY A 11 10.93 -2.71 6.15
CA GLY A 11 10.90 -3.00 7.59
C GLY A 11 10.75 -1.79 8.51
N ILE A 12 10.76 -2.06 9.81
CA ILE A 12 10.60 -1.07 10.88
C ILE A 12 11.89 -0.24 11.02
N LEU A 13 11.76 1.08 10.91
CA LEU A 13 12.81 2.07 11.12
C LEU A 13 12.87 2.59 12.57
N GLY A 14 11.77 2.45 13.29
CA GLY A 14 11.66 2.87 14.69
C GLY A 14 10.21 2.89 15.16
N THR A 15 10.00 3.43 16.35
CA THR A 15 8.69 3.63 16.96
C THR A 15 8.57 5.05 17.49
N CYS A 16 7.36 5.56 17.55
CA CYS A 16 7.02 6.83 18.17
C CYS A 16 5.90 6.65 19.19
N ASP A 17 5.92 7.45 20.24
CA ASP A 17 4.85 7.46 21.23
C ASP A 17 3.61 8.15 20.64
N ILE A 18 2.47 7.48 20.78
CA ILE A 18 1.18 7.98 20.29
C ILE A 18 0.34 8.48 21.44
N ASP A 19 -0.04 9.75 21.39
CA ASP A 19 -1.08 10.33 22.23
C ASP A 19 -2.43 9.86 21.67
N ALA A 20 -3.04 8.89 22.35
CA ALA A 20 -4.24 8.21 21.86
C ALA A 20 -5.43 9.15 21.71
N ASP A 21 -5.60 10.12 22.61
CA ASP A 21 -6.75 11.05 22.59
C ASP A 21 -6.62 12.08 21.46
N SER A 22 -5.40 12.58 21.25
CA SER A 22 -5.08 13.49 20.16
C SER A 22 -5.19 12.80 18.81
N LEU A 23 -4.71 11.56 18.69
CA LEU A 23 -4.87 10.77 17.47
C LEU A 23 -6.35 10.45 17.20
N ALA A 24 -7.12 10.08 18.23
CA ALA A 24 -8.55 9.83 18.08
C ALA A 24 -9.29 11.06 17.54
N THR A 25 -8.94 12.26 18.01
CA THR A 25 -9.51 13.53 17.52
C THR A 25 -9.22 13.76 16.04
N ASP A 26 -7.98 13.49 15.61
CA ASP A 26 -7.59 13.59 14.21
C ASP A 26 -8.30 12.51 13.35
N LEU A 27 -8.43 11.26 13.84
CA LEU A 27 -9.15 10.18 13.15
C LEU A 27 -10.64 10.50 12.97
N ASP A 28 -11.29 11.05 13.99
CA ASP A 28 -12.68 11.53 13.91
C ASP A 28 -12.82 12.63 12.85
N THR A 29 -11.85 13.53 12.79
CA THR A 29 -11.78 14.58 11.77
C THR A 29 -11.63 13.98 10.37
N MET A 30 -10.72 13.01 10.20
CA MET A 30 -10.50 12.29 8.94
C MET A 30 -11.75 11.54 8.48
N ALA A 31 -12.60 11.03 9.38
CA ALA A 31 -13.83 10.35 9.01
C ALA A 31 -14.81 11.25 8.22
N SER A 32 -14.70 12.57 8.39
CA SER A 32 -15.53 13.58 7.69
C SER A 32 -14.92 14.11 6.39
N PHE A 33 -13.71 13.70 6.01
CA PHE A 33 -13.03 14.28 4.86
C PHE A 33 -13.70 13.92 3.53
N PRO A 34 -13.71 14.85 2.56
CA PRO A 34 -13.93 14.49 1.18
C PRO A 34 -12.71 13.67 0.73
N TYR A 35 -12.92 12.39 0.44
CA TYR A 35 -11.88 11.53 -0.12
C TYR A 35 -11.98 11.50 -1.64
N THR A 36 -10.86 11.25 -2.27
CA THR A 36 -10.75 11.03 -3.71
C THR A 36 -10.71 9.54 -4.02
N ASP A 37 -11.09 9.20 -5.24
CA ASP A 37 -11.00 7.85 -5.78
C ASP A 37 -9.71 7.66 -6.61
N LYS A 38 -8.75 8.58 -6.50
CA LYS A 38 -7.45 8.47 -7.19
C LYS A 38 -6.76 7.18 -6.76
N TYR A 39 -6.31 6.39 -7.73
CA TYR A 39 -5.74 5.04 -7.55
C TYR A 39 -6.74 3.98 -7.06
N SER A 40 -8.05 4.21 -7.15
CA SER A 40 -9.07 3.21 -6.79
C SER A 40 -9.04 1.95 -7.66
N ASP A 41 -8.47 2.03 -8.86
CA ASP A 41 -8.22 0.90 -9.75
C ASP A 41 -7.30 -0.17 -9.12
N PHE A 42 -6.38 0.25 -8.24
CA PHE A 42 -5.52 -0.62 -7.44
C PHE A 42 -6.24 -1.31 -6.28
N VAL A 43 -7.54 -1.06 -6.06
CA VAL A 43 -8.27 -1.63 -4.92
C VAL A 43 -9.47 -2.46 -5.37
N CYS A 44 -9.57 -3.66 -4.83
CA CYS A 44 -10.76 -4.51 -4.88
C CYS A 44 -11.57 -4.32 -3.59
N GLY A 45 -12.45 -3.31 -3.59
CA GLY A 45 -13.20 -2.86 -2.41
C GLY A 45 -13.36 -1.34 -2.45
N ALA A 46 -13.52 -0.70 -1.28
CA ALA A 46 -13.48 0.75 -1.21
C ALA A 46 -12.09 1.25 -0.75
N TRP A 47 -11.64 2.28 -1.45
CA TRP A 47 -10.43 3.04 -1.23
C TRP A 47 -10.80 4.47 -0.90
N LYS A 48 -10.09 5.07 0.03
CA LYS A 48 -10.26 6.47 0.40
C LYS A 48 -8.89 7.10 0.55
N SER A 49 -8.55 8.05 -0.30
CA SER A 49 -7.30 8.80 -0.18
C SER A 49 -7.49 10.30 -0.33
N CYS A 50 -6.72 11.03 0.46
CA CYS A 50 -6.57 12.48 0.36
C CYS A 50 -5.14 12.87 0.73
N ALA A 51 -4.67 13.99 0.19
CA ALA A 51 -3.37 14.54 0.49
C ALA A 51 -3.41 15.37 1.78
N VAL A 52 -2.43 15.12 2.65
CA VAL A 52 -2.10 15.93 3.83
C VAL A 52 -0.96 16.91 3.49
N TRP A 53 -0.05 16.48 2.62
CA TRP A 53 1.02 17.28 2.03
C TRP A 53 1.16 16.98 0.53
N ASN A 54 1.31 18.01 -0.30
CA ASN A 54 1.62 17.91 -1.73
C ASN A 54 2.18 19.25 -2.26
N GLY A 55 2.40 19.36 -3.57
CA GLY A 55 2.90 20.59 -4.20
C GLY A 55 1.87 21.72 -4.35
N THR A 56 0.57 21.42 -4.30
CA THR A 56 -0.51 22.39 -4.62
C THR A 56 -1.20 22.98 -3.39
N GLY A 57 -1.07 22.34 -2.23
CA GLY A 57 -1.81 22.69 -1.02
C GLY A 57 -3.29 22.29 -1.06
N LEU A 58 -3.72 21.48 -2.02
CA LEU A 58 -5.11 21.03 -2.16
C LEU A 58 -5.25 19.57 -1.73
N GLY A 59 -6.09 19.27 -0.75
CA GLY A 59 -6.20 17.94 -0.17
C GLY A 59 -6.87 16.91 -1.07
N LEU A 60 -7.61 17.37 -2.09
CA LEU A 60 -8.19 16.52 -3.12
C LEU A 60 -7.26 16.29 -4.32
N ASP A 61 -6.08 16.90 -4.31
CA ASP A 61 -5.02 16.59 -5.24
C ASP A 61 -4.13 15.49 -4.66
N ALA A 62 -4.56 14.24 -4.85
CA ALA A 62 -3.89 13.05 -4.34
C ALA A 62 -2.96 12.38 -5.38
N GLY A 63 -2.59 13.09 -6.45
CA GLY A 63 -1.62 12.63 -7.44
C GLY A 63 -0.19 12.66 -6.94
N LEU A 64 0.71 12.07 -7.73
CA LEU A 64 2.17 12.11 -7.52
C LEU A 64 2.87 12.90 -8.64
N ASP A 65 2.17 13.89 -9.20
CA ASP A 65 2.68 14.74 -10.27
C ASP A 65 3.92 15.52 -9.80
N PRO A 66 5.06 15.44 -10.52
CA PRO A 66 6.30 16.09 -10.09
C PRO A 66 6.17 17.60 -9.89
N PHE A 67 6.84 18.12 -8.86
CA PHE A 67 6.93 19.55 -8.58
C PHE A 67 8.26 19.90 -7.90
N GLU A 68 8.65 21.18 -7.98
CA GLU A 68 9.89 21.70 -7.40
C GLU A 68 9.76 22.04 -5.91
N GLY A 69 10.80 21.73 -5.12
CA GLY A 69 10.85 22.06 -3.70
C GLY A 69 10.06 21.09 -2.79
N PRO A 70 9.96 21.41 -1.48
CA PRO A 70 9.24 20.58 -0.51
C PRO A 70 7.72 20.74 -0.64
N ALA A 71 7.01 19.69 -0.21
CA ALA A 71 5.56 19.72 -0.09
C ALA A 71 5.09 20.79 0.89
N VAL A 72 3.90 21.34 0.63
CA VAL A 72 3.19 22.22 1.54
C VAL A 72 2.01 21.49 2.17
N VAL A 73 1.60 21.91 3.36
CA VAL A 73 0.42 21.36 4.04
C VAL A 73 -0.83 21.71 3.25
N THR A 74 -1.69 20.73 2.99
CA THR A 74 -2.96 20.96 2.29
C THR A 74 -4.03 21.58 3.20
N ASP A 75 -5.10 22.09 2.62
CA ASP A 75 -6.31 22.52 3.35
C ASP A 75 -6.89 21.41 4.26
N LEU A 76 -6.89 20.16 3.80
CA LEU A 76 -7.27 19.00 4.63
C LEU A 76 -6.22 18.69 5.69
N GLY A 77 -4.93 18.76 5.34
CA GLY A 77 -3.86 18.54 6.29
C GLY A 77 -3.85 19.56 7.42
N GLN A 78 -4.21 20.80 7.16
CA GLN A 78 -4.33 21.84 8.19
C GLN A 78 -5.30 21.47 9.32
N ARG A 79 -6.27 20.59 9.05
CA ARG A 79 -7.28 20.10 10.01
C ARG A 79 -6.79 18.94 10.87
N LEU A 80 -5.55 18.47 10.68
CA LEU A 80 -4.95 17.35 11.42
C LEU A 80 -3.76 17.84 12.27
N PRO A 81 -4.01 18.62 13.33
CA PRO A 81 -2.95 19.23 14.12
C PRO A 81 -2.01 18.20 14.77
N TYR A 82 -2.54 17.06 15.25
CA TYR A 82 -1.71 16.07 15.93
C TYR A 82 -0.82 15.32 14.94
N VAL A 83 -1.37 14.83 13.83
CA VAL A 83 -0.58 14.18 12.76
C VAL A 83 0.49 15.12 12.23
N ARG A 84 0.17 16.41 12.02
CA ARG A 84 1.17 17.40 11.57
C ARG A 84 2.29 17.60 12.58
N HIS A 85 1.95 17.70 13.86
CA HIS A 85 2.95 17.84 14.91
C HIS A 85 3.86 16.60 14.97
N LEU A 86 3.27 15.41 15.03
CA LEU A 86 3.99 14.14 15.08
C LEU A 86 4.96 13.99 13.90
N VAL A 87 4.51 14.26 12.67
CA VAL A 87 5.35 14.18 11.47
C VAL A 87 6.46 15.23 11.50
N GLY A 88 6.17 16.46 11.94
CA GLY A 88 7.16 17.53 12.04
C GLY A 88 8.27 17.26 13.07
N GLU A 89 7.99 16.48 14.12
CA GLU A 89 8.99 16.06 15.10
C GLU A 89 9.89 14.94 14.56
N LEU A 90 9.32 14.01 13.77
CA LEU A 90 10.00 12.79 13.32
C LEU A 90 10.81 12.97 12.03
N PHE A 91 10.37 13.83 11.11
CA PHE A 91 10.86 13.86 9.74
C PHE A 91 11.43 15.22 9.31
N ASP A 92 12.44 15.18 8.43
CA ASP A 92 12.94 16.37 7.75
C ASP A 92 11.94 16.79 6.66
N MET A 93 11.06 17.73 7.04
CA MET A 93 9.99 18.24 6.18
C MET A 93 10.50 18.94 4.92
N SER A 94 11.77 19.33 4.85
CA SER A 94 12.35 19.94 3.64
C SER A 94 12.52 18.94 2.48
N ARG A 95 12.39 17.64 2.76
CA ARG A 95 12.54 16.54 1.80
C ARG A 95 11.24 15.83 1.47
N LEU A 96 10.17 16.13 2.20
CA LEU A 96 8.87 15.53 1.95
C LEU A 96 8.31 16.03 0.61
N LYS A 97 7.88 15.12 -0.25
CA LYS A 97 7.24 15.43 -1.54
C LYS A 97 5.74 15.18 -1.49
N TYR A 98 5.32 14.08 -0.89
CA TYR A 98 3.91 13.74 -0.78
C TYR A 98 3.63 13.14 0.58
N GLY A 99 2.49 13.49 1.15
CA GLY A 99 1.97 12.85 2.35
C GLY A 99 0.48 12.64 2.19
N ARG A 100 0.02 11.40 2.24
CA ARG A 100 -1.39 11.05 2.00
C ARG A 100 -1.92 10.09 3.04
N LEU A 101 -3.22 10.22 3.32
CA LEU A 101 -3.95 9.18 4.02
C LEU A 101 -4.29 8.07 3.03
N ALA A 102 -3.88 6.86 3.35
CA ALA A 102 -4.21 5.63 2.62
C ALA A 102 -5.17 4.81 3.49
N ARG A 103 -6.46 4.86 3.16
CA ARG A 103 -7.51 4.22 3.94
C ARG A 103 -8.18 3.09 3.17
N LEU A 104 -8.05 1.87 3.68
CA LEU A 104 -8.76 0.68 3.23
C LEU A 104 -9.92 0.40 4.18
N THR A 105 -11.15 0.42 3.65
CA THR A 105 -12.35 0.01 4.41
C THR A 105 -12.36 -1.50 4.66
N PRO A 106 -13.16 -2.01 5.60
CA PRO A 106 -13.32 -3.43 5.87
C PRO A 106 -13.48 -4.30 4.62
N GLY A 107 -12.68 -5.35 4.55
CA GLY A 107 -12.73 -6.39 3.53
C GLY A 107 -12.15 -5.97 2.17
N SER A 108 -11.54 -4.79 2.04
CA SER A 108 -10.82 -4.35 0.84
C SER A 108 -9.48 -5.07 0.68
N ALA A 109 -9.03 -5.19 -0.56
CA ALA A 109 -7.73 -5.73 -0.91
C ALA A 109 -7.05 -4.82 -1.94
N LEU A 110 -5.77 -4.52 -1.73
CA LEU A 110 -4.92 -3.77 -2.64
C LEU A 110 -4.33 -4.77 -3.64
N VAL A 111 -4.51 -4.53 -4.93
CA VAL A 111 -3.97 -5.38 -5.99
C VAL A 111 -2.44 -5.42 -5.87
N PRO A 112 -1.80 -6.60 -5.96
CA PRO A 112 -0.35 -6.71 -6.08
C PRO A 112 0.20 -5.79 -7.17
N HIS A 113 1.08 -4.88 -6.79
CA HIS A 113 1.64 -3.89 -7.70
C HIS A 113 3.06 -3.50 -7.30
N ARG A 114 3.73 -2.81 -8.21
CA ARG A 114 4.94 -2.02 -7.96
C ARG A 114 4.60 -0.55 -8.16
N ASP A 115 5.05 0.31 -7.28
CA ASP A 115 4.89 1.76 -7.40
C ASP A 115 5.94 2.36 -8.34
N TYR A 116 5.73 3.63 -8.70
CA TYR A 116 6.66 4.48 -9.43
C TYR A 116 7.05 4.03 -10.85
N LEU A 117 6.38 3.03 -11.42
CA LEU A 117 6.65 2.57 -12.79
C LEU A 117 6.48 3.68 -13.85
N GLU A 118 5.64 4.67 -13.54
CA GLU A 118 5.34 5.85 -14.34
C GLU A 118 6.19 7.10 -13.98
N LEU A 119 7.00 7.03 -12.92
CA LEU A 119 7.75 8.18 -12.41
C LEU A 119 9.25 8.02 -12.65
N ASP A 120 9.88 9.10 -13.14
CA ASP A 120 11.35 9.22 -13.18
C ASP A 120 11.87 9.84 -11.87
N SER A 121 11.50 9.23 -10.73
CA SER A 121 11.87 9.75 -9.41
C SER A 121 12.15 8.61 -8.42
N ASN A 122 13.23 8.73 -7.66
CA ASN A 122 13.56 7.82 -6.56
C ASN A 122 12.96 8.35 -5.26
N LEU A 123 11.72 7.95 -4.96
CA LEU A 123 11.06 8.31 -3.71
C LEU A 123 11.30 7.23 -2.63
N ILE A 124 11.54 7.68 -1.41
CA ILE A 124 11.59 6.83 -0.21
C ILE A 124 10.20 6.84 0.42
N ARG A 125 9.51 5.68 0.40
CA ARG A 125 8.18 5.52 1.00
C ARG A 125 8.27 5.09 2.45
N ILE A 126 7.65 5.90 3.31
CA ILE A 126 7.52 5.65 4.73
C ILE A 126 6.03 5.54 5.09
N HIS A 127 5.67 4.51 5.84
CA HIS A 127 4.35 4.34 6.40
C HIS A 127 4.37 4.59 7.91
N LEU A 128 3.36 5.32 8.37
CA LEU A 128 3.01 5.47 9.78
C LEU A 128 1.56 4.99 9.96
N PRO A 129 1.32 3.79 10.52
CA PRO A 129 -0.02 3.30 10.81
C PRO A 129 -0.70 4.16 11.87
N LEU A 130 -1.89 4.68 11.56
CA LEU A 130 -2.68 5.53 12.45
C LEU A 130 -3.90 4.77 13.01
N GLU A 131 -4.49 3.90 12.21
CA GLU A 131 -5.57 2.99 12.60
C GLU A 131 -5.34 1.64 11.91
N THR A 132 -5.24 0.57 12.68
CA THR A 132 -4.98 -0.78 12.16
C THR A 132 -5.51 -1.84 13.12
N HIS A 133 -5.56 -3.09 12.69
CA HIS A 133 -5.98 -4.25 13.47
C HIS A 133 -5.16 -5.47 13.05
N GLU A 134 -4.99 -6.48 13.91
CA GLU A 134 -4.23 -7.72 13.63
C GLU A 134 -4.64 -8.45 12.32
N SER A 135 -5.85 -8.19 11.82
CA SER A 135 -6.38 -8.76 10.58
C SER A 135 -6.08 -7.92 9.33
N CYS A 136 -5.40 -6.78 9.51
CA CYS A 136 -4.86 -5.95 8.45
C CYS A 136 -3.42 -6.37 8.19
N VAL A 137 -3.15 -6.91 7.00
CA VAL A 137 -1.86 -7.52 6.68
C VAL A 137 -1.33 -6.90 5.41
N SER A 138 -0.03 -6.59 5.39
CA SER A 138 0.71 -6.15 4.21
C SER A 138 1.59 -7.27 3.71
N SER A 139 1.93 -7.24 2.42
CA SER A 139 2.89 -8.16 1.83
C SER A 139 3.97 -7.37 1.09
N HIS A 140 5.21 -7.81 1.20
CA HIS A 140 6.31 -7.34 0.39
C HIS A 140 7.12 -8.56 -0.07
N ASN A 141 7.21 -8.77 -1.38
CA ASN A 141 7.68 -10.03 -1.95
C ASN A 141 6.94 -11.24 -1.31
N SER A 142 7.67 -12.22 -0.79
CA SER A 142 7.10 -13.41 -0.16
C SER A 142 6.73 -13.24 1.32
N THR A 143 7.01 -12.09 1.93
CA THR A 143 6.81 -11.89 3.38
C THR A 143 5.49 -11.18 3.64
N LEU A 144 4.66 -11.76 4.49
CA LEU A 144 3.49 -11.08 5.05
C LEU A 144 3.82 -10.50 6.43
N TYR A 145 3.28 -9.32 6.73
CA TYR A 145 3.48 -8.69 8.02
C TYR A 145 2.33 -7.78 8.43
N HIS A 146 2.11 -7.68 9.74
CA HIS A 146 1.26 -6.65 10.34
C HIS A 146 2.10 -5.43 10.71
N MET A 147 1.50 -4.24 10.65
CA MET A 147 2.13 -2.97 11.04
C MET A 147 1.28 -2.35 12.14
N ASN A 148 1.85 -2.11 13.31
CA ASN A 148 1.14 -1.57 14.47
C ASN A 148 1.12 -0.05 14.48
N VAL A 149 0.13 0.52 15.18
CA VAL A 149 0.08 1.97 15.46
C VAL A 149 1.32 2.39 16.24
N GLY A 150 1.93 3.51 15.83
CA GLY A 150 3.15 4.05 16.43
C GLY A 150 4.45 3.53 15.81
N GLU A 151 4.40 2.55 14.90
CA GLU A 151 5.59 2.09 14.18
C GLU A 151 5.86 2.92 12.93
N ILE A 152 7.14 3.12 12.62
CA ILE A 152 7.58 3.81 11.41
C ILE A 152 8.21 2.77 10.50
N TRP A 153 7.68 2.61 9.30
CA TRP A 153 8.09 1.56 8.37
C TRP A 153 8.61 2.13 7.07
N PHE A 154 9.77 1.67 6.63
CA PHE A 154 10.18 1.78 5.24
C PHE A 154 9.49 0.69 4.41
N LEU A 155 8.97 1.07 3.25
CA LEU A 155 8.52 0.13 2.22
C LEU A 155 9.34 0.39 0.95
N ASP A 156 10.06 -0.63 0.47
CA ASP A 156 10.58 -0.63 -0.89
C ASP A 156 9.42 -0.85 -1.86
N ALA A 157 8.80 0.26 -2.24
CA ALA A 157 7.61 0.28 -3.06
C ALA A 157 7.88 -0.12 -4.53
N THR A 158 9.16 -0.20 -4.93
CA THR A 158 9.57 -0.68 -6.27
C THR A 158 9.41 -2.19 -6.40
N GLN A 159 9.37 -2.91 -5.28
CA GLN A 159 9.13 -4.35 -5.25
C GLN A 159 7.63 -4.65 -5.19
N ALA A 160 7.27 -5.86 -5.60
CA ALA A 160 5.87 -6.26 -5.64
C ALA A 160 5.31 -6.34 -4.21
N HIS A 161 4.24 -5.59 -3.96
CA HIS A 161 3.62 -5.50 -2.65
C HIS A 161 2.10 -5.38 -2.75
N SER A 162 1.43 -5.64 -1.63
CA SER A 162 -0.03 -5.67 -1.52
C SER A 162 -0.42 -5.46 -0.05
N ALA A 163 -1.72 -5.29 0.20
CA ALA A 163 -2.27 -5.27 1.55
C ALA A 163 -3.76 -5.65 1.55
N VAL A 164 -4.23 -6.15 2.68
CA VAL A 164 -5.66 -6.39 2.95
C VAL A 164 -6.07 -5.71 4.24
N SER A 165 -7.32 -5.25 4.28
CA SER A 165 -7.98 -4.89 5.53
C SER A 165 -8.77 -6.08 6.08
N GLY A 166 -8.87 -6.13 7.41
CA GLY A 166 -9.79 -7.02 8.11
C GLY A 166 -11.26 -6.68 7.85
N TRP A 167 -12.18 -7.30 8.60
CA TRP A 167 -13.62 -7.16 8.34
C TRP A 167 -14.37 -6.20 9.26
N THR A 168 -13.71 -5.59 10.24
CA THR A 168 -14.38 -4.88 11.34
C THR A 168 -14.13 -3.38 11.35
N LYS A 169 -12.89 -2.95 11.09
CA LYS A 169 -12.47 -1.56 11.17
C LYS A 169 -11.70 -1.15 9.93
N ASP A 170 -11.66 0.15 9.71
CA ASP A 170 -10.84 0.73 8.66
C ASP A 170 -9.36 0.57 9.02
N ARG A 171 -8.53 0.51 7.98
CA ARG A 171 -7.08 0.53 8.08
C ARG A 171 -6.61 1.84 7.47
N THR A 172 -6.13 2.75 8.30
CA THR A 172 -5.64 4.08 7.90
C THR A 172 -4.16 4.20 8.18
N HIS A 173 -3.35 4.31 7.13
CA HIS A 173 -1.93 4.61 7.24
C HIS A 173 -1.69 6.01 6.67
N LEU A 174 -0.82 6.77 7.31
CA LEU A 174 -0.18 7.91 6.67
C LEU A 174 1.00 7.40 5.84
N VAL A 175 0.98 7.69 4.55
CA VAL A 175 2.04 7.34 3.61
C VAL A 175 2.78 8.61 3.22
N LEU A 176 4.08 8.62 3.46
CA LEU A 176 4.97 9.75 3.23
C LEU A 176 6.01 9.34 2.18
N ASP A 177 6.14 10.14 1.14
CA ASP A 177 7.11 9.95 0.06
C ASP A 177 8.13 11.09 0.12
N PHE A 178 9.41 10.73 0.30
CA PHE A 178 10.52 11.66 0.42
C PHE A 178 11.45 11.60 -0.78
N GLU A 179 12.01 12.74 -1.15
CA GLU A 179 13.12 12.84 -2.09
C GLU A 179 14.43 13.04 -1.31
N ALA A 180 15.17 11.95 -1.12
CA ALA A 180 16.39 11.95 -0.32
C ALA A 180 17.37 10.85 -0.74
N ASP A 181 18.67 11.07 -0.51
CA ASP A 181 19.73 10.13 -0.89
C ASP A 181 19.86 8.91 0.05
N SER A 182 19.18 8.94 1.21
CA SER A 182 19.21 7.84 2.19
C SER A 182 18.01 7.90 3.14
N LEU A 183 17.69 6.76 3.75
CA LEU A 183 16.64 6.68 4.79
C LEU A 183 16.89 7.64 5.94
N ALA A 184 18.12 7.72 6.46
CA ALA A 184 18.45 8.59 7.58
C ALA A 184 18.24 10.08 7.26
N ALA A 185 18.43 10.48 6.00
CA ALA A 185 18.21 11.86 5.58
C ALA A 185 16.72 12.27 5.64
N CYS A 186 15.77 11.33 5.67
CA CYS A 186 14.35 11.63 5.82
C CYS A 186 13.95 12.05 7.25
N PHE A 187 14.83 11.86 8.24
CA PHE A 187 14.51 11.99 9.66
C PHE A 187 15.24 13.16 10.32
N THR A 188 14.63 13.71 11.37
CA THR A 188 15.30 14.68 12.28
C THR A 188 16.26 14.00 13.24
N GLY A 189 16.07 12.71 13.52
CA GLY A 189 16.84 11.92 14.48
C GLY A 189 17.42 10.63 13.88
N GLU A 190 18.00 9.80 14.75
CA GLU A 190 18.57 8.51 14.36
C GLU A 190 17.48 7.50 13.99
N VAL A 191 17.77 6.65 13.00
CA VAL A 191 16.91 5.54 12.57
C VAL A 191 17.69 4.24 12.57
N GLN A 192 17.00 3.15 12.86
CA GLN A 192 17.61 1.82 12.77
C GLN A 192 17.57 1.31 11.33
N SER A 193 18.37 0.28 11.04
CA SER A 193 18.27 -0.42 9.77
C SER A 193 16.93 -1.15 9.67
N PRO A 194 16.20 -1.01 8.55
CA PRO A 194 14.88 -1.61 8.42
C PRO A 194 14.97 -3.14 8.45
N SER A 195 14.06 -3.76 9.19
CA SER A 195 13.87 -5.21 9.18
C SER A 195 12.42 -5.55 9.55
N ILE A 196 11.95 -6.74 9.14
CA ILE A 196 10.61 -7.25 9.50
C ILE A 196 10.78 -8.27 10.63
N PRO A 197 10.51 -7.92 11.90
CA PRO A 197 10.68 -8.85 13.01
C PRO A 197 9.74 -10.05 12.87
N SER A 198 10.17 -11.23 13.31
CA SER A 198 9.33 -12.44 13.27
C SER A 198 8.01 -12.30 14.04
N THR A 199 7.96 -11.43 15.05
CA THR A 199 6.73 -11.09 15.79
C THR A 199 5.67 -10.37 14.96
N HIS A 200 6.07 -9.76 13.84
CA HIS A 200 5.16 -9.09 12.91
C HIS A 200 4.80 -9.96 11.71
N GLN A 201 5.59 -11.01 11.45
CA GLN A 201 5.40 -11.85 10.28
C GLN A 201 4.14 -12.72 10.44
N VAL A 202 3.38 -12.82 9.36
CA VAL A 202 2.17 -13.64 9.29
C VAL A 202 2.49 -14.90 8.49
N ALA A 203 2.32 -16.06 9.11
CA ALA A 203 2.57 -17.34 8.45
C ALA A 203 1.48 -17.66 7.41
N ARG A 204 1.89 -18.32 6.33
CA ARG A 204 1.00 -18.86 5.29
C ARG A 204 1.07 -20.38 5.27
N GLN A 205 -0.02 -21.02 4.87
CA GLN A 205 -0.01 -22.45 4.57
C GLN A 205 0.39 -22.66 3.11
N PRO A 206 1.01 -23.78 2.72
CA PRO A 206 1.11 -24.13 1.31
C PRO A 206 -0.28 -24.19 0.66
N ILE A 207 -0.40 -23.77 -0.60
CA ILE A 207 -1.60 -24.06 -1.39
C ILE A 207 -1.57 -25.51 -1.84
N ASP A 208 -2.67 -26.24 -1.64
CA ASP A 208 -2.79 -27.61 -2.14
C ASP A 208 -3.32 -27.64 -3.59
N GLN A 209 -3.08 -28.77 -4.28
CA GLN A 209 -3.45 -28.92 -5.69
C GLN A 209 -4.96 -28.94 -5.92
N GLU A 210 -5.76 -29.37 -4.94
CA GLU A 210 -7.21 -29.38 -5.06
C GLU A 210 -7.80 -27.98 -4.85
N GLU A 211 -7.23 -27.17 -3.94
CA GLU A 211 -7.54 -25.75 -3.77
C GLU A 211 -7.29 -24.98 -5.07
N LEU A 212 -6.13 -25.18 -5.69
CA LEU A 212 -5.80 -24.57 -6.98
C LEU A 212 -6.78 -25.00 -8.08
N ALA A 213 -6.98 -26.31 -8.24
CA ALA A 213 -7.90 -26.84 -9.25
C ALA A 213 -9.36 -26.40 -9.00
N ALA A 214 -9.78 -26.22 -7.75
CA ALA A 214 -11.10 -25.72 -7.42
C ALA A 214 -11.26 -24.24 -7.82
N PHE A 215 -10.25 -23.40 -7.57
CA PHE A 215 -10.26 -22.00 -8.00
C PHE A 215 -10.29 -21.88 -9.53
N GLU A 216 -9.47 -22.67 -10.23
CA GLU A 216 -9.47 -22.71 -11.70
C GLU A 216 -10.83 -23.13 -12.26
N ARG A 217 -11.41 -24.23 -11.74
CA ARG A 217 -12.74 -24.68 -12.13
C ARG A 217 -13.83 -23.67 -11.84
N ALA A 218 -13.73 -22.90 -10.75
CA ALA A 218 -14.70 -21.84 -10.45
C ALA A 218 -14.73 -20.74 -11.52
N GLY A 219 -13.66 -20.61 -12.31
CA GLY A 219 -13.57 -19.71 -13.45
C GLY A 219 -14.66 -19.89 -14.51
N VAL A 220 -15.37 -21.03 -14.55
CA VAL A 220 -16.59 -21.19 -15.39
C VAL A 220 -17.68 -20.16 -15.09
N LEU A 221 -17.64 -19.54 -13.90
CA LEU A 221 -18.57 -18.50 -13.45
C LEU A 221 -18.04 -17.08 -13.74
N MET A 222 -16.79 -16.94 -14.18
CA MET A 222 -16.16 -15.64 -14.40
C MET A 222 -16.68 -14.98 -15.68
N ASP A 223 -17.06 -13.71 -15.61
CA ASP A 223 -17.45 -12.88 -16.75
C ASP A 223 -17.00 -11.41 -16.55
N THR A 224 -17.41 -10.53 -17.47
CA THR A 224 -17.09 -9.09 -17.44
C THR A 224 -17.59 -8.35 -16.21
N THR A 225 -18.58 -8.90 -15.49
CA THR A 225 -19.23 -8.27 -14.34
C THR A 225 -18.57 -8.64 -13.02
N ASN A 226 -17.90 -9.80 -12.94
CA ASN A 226 -17.39 -10.34 -11.67
C ASN A 226 -15.88 -10.69 -11.69
N TYR A 227 -15.16 -10.45 -12.79
CA TYR A 227 -13.72 -10.76 -12.85
C TYR A 227 -12.90 -10.06 -11.75
N ARG A 228 -13.31 -8.85 -11.31
CA ARG A 228 -12.67 -8.15 -10.17
C ARG A 228 -12.94 -8.83 -8.84
N ASP A 229 -14.05 -9.55 -8.70
CA ASP A 229 -14.34 -10.36 -7.50
C ASP A 229 -13.44 -11.60 -7.46
N PHE A 230 -13.21 -12.25 -8.61
CA PHE A 230 -12.21 -13.31 -8.73
C PHE A 230 -10.80 -12.81 -8.42
N LEU A 231 -10.42 -11.64 -8.94
CA LEU A 231 -9.14 -10.99 -8.58
C LEU A 231 -9.07 -10.77 -7.07
N LYS A 232 -10.14 -10.26 -6.45
CA LYS A 232 -10.18 -10.05 -4.99
C LYS A 232 -9.97 -11.35 -4.21
N ILE A 233 -10.59 -12.45 -4.64
CA ILE A 233 -10.41 -13.76 -4.03
C ILE A 233 -8.96 -14.21 -4.21
N ALA A 234 -8.40 -14.13 -5.42
CA ALA A 234 -7.01 -14.49 -5.71
C ALA A 234 -6.01 -13.71 -4.84
N ILE A 235 -6.22 -12.40 -4.69
CA ILE A 235 -5.41 -11.56 -3.78
C ILE A 235 -5.55 -12.07 -2.35
N LYS A 236 -6.76 -12.24 -1.83
CA LYS A 236 -6.96 -12.71 -0.45
C LYS A 236 -6.39 -14.11 -0.21
N THR A 237 -6.36 -14.98 -1.21
CA THR A 237 -5.71 -16.29 -1.13
C THR A 237 -4.23 -16.14 -0.80
N MET A 238 -3.50 -15.18 -1.40
CA MET A 238 -2.07 -14.95 -1.11
C MET A 238 -1.76 -14.57 0.35
N PHE A 239 -2.77 -14.06 1.08
CA PHE A 239 -2.66 -13.69 2.49
C PHE A 239 -2.85 -14.89 3.44
N THR A 240 -3.25 -16.04 2.91
CA THR A 240 -3.50 -17.27 3.69
C THR A 240 -2.77 -18.49 3.13
N ARG A 241 -2.37 -18.43 1.87
CA ARG A 241 -1.65 -19.47 1.13
C ARG A 241 -0.36 -18.93 0.54
N ASP A 242 0.65 -19.78 0.46
CA ASP A 242 1.99 -19.43 -0.01
C ASP A 242 2.02 -19.16 -1.52
N ILE A 243 1.49 -18.00 -1.89
CA ILE A 243 1.41 -17.46 -3.25
C ILE A 243 2.11 -16.10 -3.22
N THR A 244 3.02 -15.87 -4.17
CA THR A 244 3.70 -14.58 -4.29
C THR A 244 2.78 -13.52 -4.92
N PRO A 245 3.03 -12.21 -4.69
CA PRO A 245 2.33 -11.13 -5.39
C PRO A 245 2.25 -11.34 -6.91
N ASP A 246 3.35 -11.77 -7.55
CA ASP A 246 3.41 -12.01 -9.00
C ASP A 246 2.52 -13.20 -9.45
N ASN A 247 2.37 -14.22 -8.61
CA ASN A 247 1.56 -15.41 -8.92
C ASN A 247 0.05 -15.23 -8.72
N VAL A 248 -0.41 -14.12 -8.13
CA VAL A 248 -1.85 -13.81 -8.06
C VAL A 248 -2.46 -13.71 -9.46
N PHE A 249 -1.73 -13.16 -10.42
CA PHE A 249 -2.17 -13.06 -11.80
C PHE A 249 -2.14 -14.41 -12.53
N ASP A 250 -1.20 -15.30 -12.22
CA ASP A 250 -1.21 -16.69 -12.75
C ASP A 250 -2.46 -17.44 -12.29
N LEU A 251 -2.80 -17.32 -11.00
CA LEU A 251 -4.00 -17.93 -10.42
C LEU A 251 -5.27 -17.41 -11.12
N LEU A 252 -5.33 -16.10 -11.38
CA LEU A 252 -6.45 -15.49 -12.09
C LEU A 252 -6.51 -15.93 -13.56
N GLU A 253 -5.38 -16.04 -14.24
CA GLU A 253 -5.27 -16.53 -15.63
C GLU A 253 -5.75 -17.98 -15.74
N GLY A 254 -5.33 -18.86 -14.81
CA GLY A 254 -5.79 -20.24 -14.75
C GLY A 254 -7.31 -20.35 -14.66
N ALA A 255 -7.95 -19.55 -13.79
CA ALA A 255 -9.40 -19.48 -13.72
C ALA A 255 -10.02 -18.91 -15.01
N ALA A 256 -9.45 -17.87 -15.60
CA ALA A 256 -10.01 -17.26 -16.81
C ALA A 256 -10.01 -18.20 -18.02
N GLN A 257 -9.07 -19.14 -18.11
CA GLN A 257 -9.04 -20.17 -19.16
C GLN A 257 -10.28 -21.07 -19.15
N HIS A 258 -10.92 -21.24 -17.99
CA HIS A 258 -12.16 -21.99 -17.84
C HIS A 258 -13.41 -21.17 -18.14
N SER A 259 -13.29 -19.85 -18.35
CA SER A 259 -14.40 -18.99 -18.71
C SER A 259 -14.61 -18.92 -20.23
N PRO A 260 -15.83 -19.17 -20.73
CA PRO A 260 -16.17 -18.95 -22.14
C PRO A 260 -16.06 -17.49 -22.60
N VAL A 261 -16.06 -16.55 -21.64
CA VAL A 261 -16.06 -15.10 -21.86
C VAL A 261 -14.67 -14.53 -21.57
N ALA A 262 -14.12 -14.75 -20.38
CA ALA A 262 -12.87 -14.13 -19.95
C ALA A 262 -11.67 -14.57 -20.80
N ALA A 263 -11.59 -15.84 -21.21
CA ALA A 263 -10.54 -16.34 -22.09
C ALA A 263 -10.48 -15.60 -23.44
N ARG A 264 -11.57 -14.97 -23.88
CA ARG A 264 -11.64 -14.23 -25.15
C ARG A 264 -11.37 -12.74 -25.02
N LEU A 265 -11.38 -12.22 -23.79
CA LEU A 265 -11.27 -10.77 -23.54
C LEU A 265 -9.83 -10.31 -23.29
N ASP A 266 -8.89 -11.24 -23.11
CA ASP A 266 -7.46 -10.95 -22.92
C ASP A 266 -7.19 -9.88 -21.85
N MET A 267 -8.00 -9.85 -20.78
CA MET A 267 -7.98 -8.75 -19.80
C MET A 267 -6.86 -8.86 -18.79
N ILE A 268 -6.34 -10.07 -18.54
CA ILE A 268 -5.40 -10.31 -17.43
C ILE A 268 -3.97 -9.94 -17.81
N PRO A 269 -3.43 -10.28 -18.99
CA PRO A 269 -2.06 -9.88 -19.34
C PRO A 269 -1.85 -8.35 -19.36
N PRO A 270 -2.76 -7.51 -19.91
CA PRO A 270 -2.67 -6.05 -19.78
C PRO A 270 -2.75 -5.59 -18.32
N MET A 271 -3.61 -6.20 -17.51
CA MET A 271 -3.75 -5.88 -16.09
C MET A 271 -2.46 -6.18 -15.31
N ARG A 272 -1.87 -7.36 -15.52
CA ARG A 272 -0.58 -7.76 -14.96
C ARG A 272 0.53 -6.79 -15.37
N THR A 273 0.54 -6.39 -16.65
CA THR A 273 1.50 -5.41 -17.16
C THR A 273 1.36 -4.08 -16.43
N TYR A 274 0.15 -3.55 -16.34
CA TYR A 274 -0.16 -2.29 -15.67
C TYR A 274 0.25 -2.27 -14.18
N PHE A 275 -0.01 -3.35 -13.44
CA PHE A 275 0.27 -3.37 -12.02
C PHE A 275 1.74 -3.69 -11.68
N LEU A 276 2.39 -4.58 -12.44
CA LEU A 276 3.70 -5.13 -12.05
C LEU A 276 4.86 -4.78 -12.98
N LEU A 277 4.61 -4.39 -14.24
CA LEU A 277 5.67 -4.32 -15.25
C LEU A 277 5.88 -2.91 -15.81
N ALA A 278 4.82 -2.23 -16.25
CA ALA A 278 4.91 -0.91 -16.86
C ALA A 278 3.58 -0.14 -16.76
N ARG A 279 3.67 1.17 -16.53
CA ARG A 279 2.56 2.11 -16.69
C ARG A 279 3.01 3.22 -17.63
N GLU A 280 2.27 3.42 -18.72
CA GLU A 280 2.51 4.55 -19.62
C GLU A 280 2.05 5.85 -18.92
N SER A 281 2.78 6.93 -19.16
CA SER A 281 2.47 8.29 -18.69
C SER A 281 1.56 9.03 -19.67
#